data_AF-A0A2G2XHR4-F1
#
_entry.id   AF-A0A2G2XHR4-F1
#
_cell.length_a   1.000
_cell.length_b   1.000
_cell.length_c   1.000
_cell.angle_alpha   90.00
_cell.angle_beta   90.00
_cell.angle_gamma   90.00
#
_symmetry.space_group_name_H-M   'P 1'
#
loop_
_entity.id
_entity.type
_entity.pdbx_description
1 polymer ?
#
loop_
_entity_poly.entity_id
_entity_poly.type
_entity_poly.pdbx_seq_one_letter_code
_entity_poly.pdbx_strand_id
1 'polypeptide(L)'
;MGRAYMACLSPFHHKRKCIFHVTNSETMALFTSFTNEIKNLQLSLSKNSLTLQWCVQAMTLLKKLHSEFLLIILEKSKVPFTWINDNLLNLYMKESLNIMELCNMLKSSSFKINMYHLTVDATMKNLNNYEAKSFANMQSIVQRDSGRILIPEMQLRDCCSSLICTIRVAMSLLSYILLSVFLYPTKNYKLEEVDRICCNSSPTKSFRDSIDELATEFQRKFCKDGEKWMIGFPEYEEMEKAIMQVKEKLKRGYGEDEEEIKKNKDVIVQKSKALKAGLEKFESQVNLVFEEVLKGRNKLLHMIGKSNGI
;
A
#
# COMPACT_ATOMS: atom_id res chain seq x y z
N MET A 1 -52.08 5.84 9.25
CA MET A 1 -51.59 6.35 10.55
C MET A 1 -51.57 5.17 11.50
N GLY A 2 -50.55 4.76 12.25
CA GLY A 2 -49.21 5.23 12.59
C GLY A 2 -48.58 4.14 13.47
N ARG A 3 -47.25 4.08 13.49
CA ARG A 3 -46.40 3.00 14.05
C ARG A 3 -46.52 2.83 15.57
N ALA A 4 -46.21 1.62 16.06
CA ALA A 4 -45.36 1.44 17.24
C ALA A 4 -44.64 0.08 17.15
N TYR A 5 -43.31 0.14 17.01
CA TYR A 5 -42.41 -0.99 17.21
C TYR A 5 -42.09 -1.08 18.70
N MET A 6 -42.19 -2.26 19.31
CA MET A 6 -41.50 -2.56 20.56
C MET A 6 -40.72 -3.86 20.40
N ALA A 7 -39.41 -3.72 20.61
CA ALA A 7 -38.42 -4.77 20.57
C ALA A 7 -38.61 -5.74 21.74
N CYS A 8 -38.56 -7.04 21.45
CA CYS A 8 -38.26 -8.06 22.46
C CYS A 8 -37.00 -8.81 22.02
N LEU A 9 -35.99 -8.64 22.86
CA LEU A 9 -34.65 -9.20 22.86
C LEU A 9 -34.67 -10.72 22.69
N SER A 10 -33.89 -11.24 21.72
CA SER A 10 -33.61 -12.68 21.65
C SER A 10 -32.43 -13.04 22.57
N PRO A 11 -32.55 -14.07 23.42
CA PRO A 11 -31.58 -14.42 24.45
C PRO A 11 -30.52 -15.37 23.87
N PHE A 12 -29.56 -14.84 23.11
CA PHE A 12 -28.38 -15.61 22.71
C PHE A 12 -27.08 -14.84 23.03
N HIS A 13 -26.94 -14.42 24.29
CA HIS A 13 -25.64 -14.12 24.89
C HIS A 13 -24.97 -15.42 25.37
N HIS A 14 -24.65 -16.33 24.46
CA HIS A 14 -23.58 -17.27 24.73
C HIS A 14 -22.26 -16.55 24.45
N LYS A 15 -21.58 -16.17 25.53
CA LYS A 15 -20.15 -15.85 25.55
C LYS A 15 -19.39 -16.96 24.81
N ARG A 16 -19.17 -16.78 23.50
CA ARG A 16 -18.18 -17.55 22.76
C ARG A 16 -16.84 -17.17 23.37
N LYS A 17 -16.36 -17.97 24.32
CA LYS A 17 -14.98 -17.92 24.78
C LYS A 17 -14.12 -18.00 23.52
N CYS A 18 -13.34 -16.94 23.28
CA CYS A 18 -12.34 -16.93 22.21
C CYS A 18 -11.32 -18.02 22.58
N ILE A 19 -11.45 -19.21 21.99
CA ILE A 19 -10.50 -20.31 22.17
C ILE A 19 -9.27 -19.98 21.31
N PHE A 20 -8.54 -18.96 21.72
CA PHE A 20 -7.18 -18.72 21.28
C PHE A 20 -6.36 -18.51 22.55
N HIS A 21 -5.88 -19.62 23.11
CA HIS A 21 -4.64 -19.56 23.86
C HIS A 21 -3.54 -19.26 22.85
N VAL A 22 -3.25 -17.97 22.63
CA VAL A 22 -2.01 -17.52 22.00
C VAL A 22 -0.91 -17.79 23.03
N THR A 23 -0.48 -19.04 23.13
CA THR A 23 0.58 -19.49 24.03
C THR A 23 1.77 -20.07 23.27
N ASN A 24 1.75 -20.09 21.93
CA ASN A 24 2.92 -20.50 21.16
C ASN A 24 3.94 -19.33 21.10
N SER A 25 5.14 -19.58 21.62
CA SER A 25 6.28 -18.64 21.62
C SER A 25 6.60 -18.10 20.22
N GLU A 26 6.37 -18.91 19.18
CA GLU A 26 6.63 -18.56 17.78
C GLU A 26 5.66 -17.49 17.27
N THR A 27 4.35 -17.64 17.53
CA THR A 27 3.35 -16.63 17.17
C THR A 27 3.64 -15.31 17.89
N MET A 28 4.03 -15.36 19.16
CA MET A 28 4.42 -14.16 19.93
C MET A 28 5.60 -13.44 19.27
N ALA A 29 6.68 -14.16 18.94
CA ALA A 29 7.87 -13.61 18.32
C ALA A 29 7.58 -13.00 16.95
N LEU A 30 6.71 -13.64 16.17
CA LEU A 30 6.28 -13.16 14.86
C LEU A 30 5.51 -11.83 14.96
N PHE A 31 4.54 -11.72 15.87
CA PHE A 31 3.83 -10.45 16.07
C PHE A 31 4.76 -9.35 16.62
N THR A 32 5.73 -9.69 17.46
CA THR A 32 6.78 -8.73 17.86
C THR A 32 7.61 -8.27 16.66
N SER A 33 7.96 -9.16 15.73
CA SER A 33 8.65 -8.78 14.49
C SER A 33 7.80 -7.82 13.65
N PHE A 34 6.52 -8.12 13.44
CA PHE A 34 5.63 -7.23 12.69
C PHE A 34 5.42 -5.88 13.37
N THR A 35 5.28 -5.87 14.70
CA THR A 35 5.25 -4.63 15.49
C THR A 35 6.49 -3.77 15.22
N ASN A 36 7.68 -4.37 15.23
CA ASN A 36 8.91 -3.63 14.97
C ASN A 36 8.99 -3.12 13.53
N GLU A 37 8.56 -3.91 12.55
CA GLU A 37 8.52 -3.49 11.14
C GLU A 37 7.55 -2.32 10.91
N ILE A 38 6.36 -2.35 11.54
CA ILE A 38 5.41 -1.22 11.49
C ILE A 38 5.99 0.03 12.17
N LYS A 39 6.61 -0.12 13.35
CA LYS A 39 7.27 0.99 14.03
C LYS A 39 8.39 1.60 13.20
N ASN A 40 9.15 0.78 12.48
CA ASN A 40 10.17 1.28 11.56
C ASN A 40 9.55 2.10 10.41
N LEU A 41 8.43 1.64 9.84
CA LEU A 41 7.68 2.39 8.83
C LEU A 41 7.14 3.71 9.39
N GLN A 42 6.63 3.72 10.62
CA GLN A 42 6.16 4.92 11.32
C GLN A 42 7.30 5.91 11.57
N LEU A 43 8.45 5.45 12.08
CA LEU A 43 9.64 6.29 12.29
C LEU A 43 10.20 6.86 10.99
N SER A 44 10.12 6.11 9.90
CA SER A 44 10.49 6.62 8.57
C SER A 44 9.46 7.65 8.07
N LEU A 45 8.17 7.42 8.33
CA LEU A 45 7.10 8.33 7.95
C LEU A 45 7.19 9.66 8.69
N SER A 46 7.52 9.65 9.98
CA SER A 46 7.62 10.84 10.84
C SER A 46 8.70 11.83 10.38
N LYS A 47 9.69 11.39 9.60
CA LYS A 47 10.74 12.21 8.97
C LYS A 47 10.35 12.87 7.64
N ASN A 48 9.06 12.84 7.27
CA ASN A 48 8.47 13.44 6.06
C ASN A 48 8.73 12.71 4.75
N SER A 49 8.89 11.40 4.76
CA SER A 49 9.23 10.71 3.52
C SER A 49 8.51 9.39 3.33
N LEU A 50 7.50 9.42 2.47
CA LEU A 50 6.99 8.23 1.78
C LEU A 50 7.91 7.96 0.57
N THR A 51 9.20 7.71 0.81
CA THR A 51 10.16 7.43 -0.26
C THR A 51 9.83 6.16 -1.03
N LEU A 52 10.43 5.96 -2.20
CA LEU A 52 10.38 4.67 -2.88
C LEU A 52 10.95 3.55 -2.00
N GLN A 53 11.95 3.86 -1.17
CA GLN A 53 12.47 2.92 -0.17
C GLN A 53 11.42 2.58 0.91
N TRP A 54 10.63 3.55 1.37
CA TRP A 54 9.51 3.29 2.28
C TRP A 54 8.48 2.37 1.61
N CYS A 55 8.15 2.61 0.34
CA CYS A 55 7.22 1.77 -0.43
C CYS A 55 7.75 0.33 -0.60
N VAL A 56 9.06 0.16 -0.84
CA VAL A 56 9.73 -1.15 -0.86
C VAL A 56 9.59 -1.88 0.49
N GLN A 57 9.80 -1.18 1.60
CA GLN A 57 9.64 -1.74 2.95
C GLN A 57 8.18 -2.12 3.24
N ALA A 58 7.23 -1.28 2.86
CA ALA A 58 5.80 -1.55 2.99
C ALA A 58 5.36 -2.77 2.17
N MET A 59 5.82 -2.91 0.92
CA MET A 59 5.58 -4.09 0.09
C MET A 59 6.21 -5.36 0.70
N THR A 60 7.41 -5.24 1.27
CA THR A 60 8.08 -6.36 1.95
C THR A 60 7.27 -6.84 3.15
N LEU A 61 6.76 -5.91 3.97
CA LEU A 61 5.92 -6.23 5.11
C LEU A 61 4.57 -6.82 4.65
N LEU A 62 3.95 -6.25 3.62
CA LEU A 62 2.71 -6.77 3.03
C LEU A 62 2.85 -8.23 2.59
N LYS A 63 3.98 -8.58 1.95
CA LYS A 63 4.30 -9.96 1.59
C LYS A 63 4.35 -10.90 2.80
N LYS A 64 5.04 -10.49 3.87
CA LYS A 64 5.15 -11.29 5.10
C LYS A 64 3.81 -11.46 5.78
N LEU A 65 3.02 -10.38 5.89
CA LEU A 65 1.66 -10.41 6.43
C LEU A 65 0.75 -11.33 5.62
N HIS A 66 0.83 -11.30 4.29
CA HIS A 66 0.06 -12.20 3.42
C HIS A 66 0.46 -13.67 3.63
N SER A 67 1.76 -13.94 3.74
CA SER A 67 2.27 -15.30 3.97
C SER A 67 1.77 -15.85 5.31
N GLU A 68 1.82 -15.03 6.36
CA GLU A 68 1.29 -15.40 7.68
C GLU A 68 -0.23 -15.57 7.65
N PHE A 69 -0.94 -14.71 6.92
CA PHE A 69 -2.38 -14.83 6.76
C PHE A 69 -2.76 -16.18 6.15
N LEU A 70 -2.05 -16.65 5.13
CA LEU A 70 -2.23 -18.00 4.60
C LEU A 70 -1.94 -19.08 5.67
N LEU A 71 -0.84 -18.98 6.41
CA LEU A 71 -0.49 -19.97 7.43
C LEU A 71 -1.58 -20.08 8.50
N ILE A 72 -2.09 -18.96 9.02
CA ILE A 72 -3.17 -18.95 10.02
C ILE A 72 -4.45 -19.59 9.45
N ILE A 73 -4.77 -19.33 8.18
CA ILE A 73 -5.91 -19.97 7.51
C ILE A 73 -5.71 -21.48 7.43
N LEU A 74 -4.51 -21.94 7.06
CA LEU A 74 -4.18 -23.36 6.95
C LEU A 74 -4.09 -24.08 8.31
N GLU A 75 -3.61 -23.41 9.36
CA GLU A 75 -3.57 -23.99 10.70
C GLU A 75 -4.96 -24.15 11.27
N LYS A 76 -5.84 -23.18 11.04
CA LYS A 76 -7.26 -23.29 11.40
C LYS A 76 -7.98 -24.39 10.62
N SER A 77 -7.53 -24.72 9.41
CA SER A 77 -8.09 -25.79 8.60
C SER A 77 -7.52 -27.19 8.92
N LYS A 78 -6.71 -27.36 9.97
CA LYS A 78 -6.30 -28.69 10.47
C LYS A 78 -7.44 -29.46 11.17
N VAL A 79 -8.60 -28.84 11.36
CA VAL A 79 -9.88 -29.50 11.63
C VAL A 79 -10.35 -30.14 10.31
N PRO A 80 -10.94 -31.37 10.28
CA PRO A 80 -11.18 -32.12 9.06
C PRO A 80 -11.68 -31.24 7.90
N PHE A 81 -11.04 -31.37 6.73
CA PHE A 81 -11.18 -30.48 5.56
C PHE A 81 -12.63 -30.35 5.04
N THR A 82 -13.53 -31.20 5.51
CA THR A 82 -15.00 -31.08 5.39
C THR A 82 -15.58 -29.84 6.10
N TRP A 83 -14.77 -29.14 6.91
CA TRP A 83 -15.13 -27.95 7.69
C TRP A 83 -14.29 -26.72 7.32
N ILE A 84 -13.71 -26.64 6.11
CA ILE A 84 -13.47 -25.31 5.55
C ILE A 84 -14.86 -24.67 5.47
N ASN A 85 -15.22 -23.90 6.49
CA ASN A 85 -16.37 -23.03 6.40
C ASN A 85 -16.08 -22.17 5.17
N ASP A 86 -16.87 -22.31 4.10
CA ASP A 86 -16.66 -21.67 2.80
C ASP A 86 -16.22 -20.20 2.97
N ASN A 87 -16.69 -19.57 4.04
CA ASN A 87 -16.30 -18.26 4.54
C ASN A 87 -14.78 -18.00 4.68
N LEU A 88 -13.95 -18.90 5.23
CA LEU A 88 -12.51 -18.64 5.43
C LEU A 88 -11.70 -18.77 4.13
N LEU A 89 -12.06 -19.73 3.29
CA LEU A 89 -11.49 -19.87 1.94
C LEU A 89 -11.87 -18.65 1.09
N ASN A 90 -13.16 -18.31 1.05
CA ASN A 90 -13.66 -17.15 0.32
C ASN A 90 -13.00 -15.86 0.84
N LEU A 91 -12.78 -15.75 2.15
CA LEU A 91 -12.05 -14.65 2.75
C LEU A 91 -10.61 -14.56 2.21
N TYR A 92 -9.85 -15.66 2.26
CA TYR A 92 -8.48 -15.66 1.72
C TYR A 92 -8.45 -15.36 0.22
N MET A 93 -9.34 -15.95 -0.56
CA MET A 93 -9.42 -15.73 -2.00
C MET A 93 -9.78 -14.28 -2.35
N LYS A 94 -10.66 -13.65 -1.56
CA LYS A 94 -10.99 -12.23 -1.69
C LYS A 94 -9.80 -11.34 -1.33
N GLU A 95 -9.18 -11.54 -0.17
CA GLU A 95 -8.06 -10.70 0.26
C GLU A 95 -6.82 -10.85 -0.64
N SER A 96 -6.51 -12.07 -1.08
CA SER A 96 -5.43 -12.31 -2.04
C SER A 96 -5.71 -11.67 -3.40
N LEU A 97 -6.97 -11.64 -3.87
CA LEU A 97 -7.34 -10.95 -5.10
C LEU A 97 -7.09 -9.44 -4.97
N ASN A 98 -7.49 -8.83 -3.85
CA ASN A 98 -7.24 -7.41 -3.59
C ASN A 98 -5.73 -7.08 -3.66
N ILE A 99 -4.86 -7.93 -3.11
CA ILE A 99 -3.40 -7.72 -3.18
C ILE A 99 -2.87 -7.88 -4.60
N MET A 100 -3.40 -8.82 -5.39
CA MET A 100 -3.03 -8.96 -6.81
C MET A 100 -3.44 -7.73 -7.63
N GLU A 101 -4.66 -7.22 -7.42
CA GLU A 101 -5.15 -6.00 -8.05
C GLU A 101 -4.31 -4.78 -7.66
N LEU A 102 -3.96 -4.65 -6.37
CA LEU A 102 -2.99 -3.68 -5.88
C LEU A 102 -1.67 -3.76 -6.67
N CYS A 103 -1.08 -4.95 -6.77
CA CYS A 103 0.19 -5.12 -7.48
C CYS A 103 0.08 -4.69 -8.95
N ASN A 104 -1.01 -5.05 -9.63
CA ASN A 104 -1.24 -4.64 -11.02
C ASN A 104 -1.37 -3.12 -11.16
N MET A 105 -2.10 -2.46 -10.24
CA MET A 105 -2.22 -1.01 -10.21
C MET A 105 -0.86 -0.34 -9.97
N LEU A 106 -0.08 -0.83 -9.00
CA LEU A 106 1.25 -0.30 -8.71
C LEU A 106 2.22 -0.48 -9.88
N LYS A 107 2.19 -1.62 -10.58
CA LYS A 107 2.97 -1.84 -11.81
C LYS A 107 2.60 -0.84 -12.90
N SER A 108 1.30 -0.64 -13.15
CA SER A 108 0.81 0.32 -14.13
C SER A 108 1.26 1.74 -13.80
N SER A 109 1.10 2.18 -12.55
CA SER A 109 1.57 3.48 -12.09
C SER A 109 3.09 3.63 -12.20
N SER A 110 3.84 2.63 -11.76
CA SER A 110 5.31 2.61 -11.87
C SER A 110 5.77 2.75 -13.33
N PHE A 111 5.13 2.01 -14.23
CA PHE A 111 5.40 2.10 -15.67
C PHE A 111 5.17 3.51 -16.21
N LYS A 112 4.06 4.16 -15.83
CA LYS A 112 3.79 5.56 -16.24
C LYS A 112 4.89 6.50 -15.77
N ILE A 113 5.32 6.39 -14.52
CA ILE A 113 6.41 7.22 -13.97
C ILE A 113 7.72 6.94 -14.71
N ASN A 114 8.04 5.68 -14.99
CA ASN A 114 9.22 5.30 -15.76
C ASN A 114 9.19 5.85 -17.19
N MET A 115 8.04 5.84 -17.86
CA MET A 115 7.88 6.42 -19.20
C MET A 115 8.14 7.93 -19.21
N TYR A 116 7.71 8.64 -18.17
CA TYR A 116 8.03 10.06 -18.04
C TYR A 116 9.50 10.31 -17.74
N HIS A 117 10.11 9.53 -16.87
CA HIS A 117 11.56 9.53 -16.66
C HIS A 117 12.31 9.38 -18.01
N LEU A 118 11.91 8.42 -18.86
CA LEU A 118 12.53 8.24 -20.17
C LEU A 118 12.35 9.46 -21.08
N THR A 119 11.21 10.14 -20.98
CA THR A 119 10.94 11.37 -21.72
C THR A 119 11.85 12.50 -21.24
N VAL A 120 12.00 12.66 -19.92
CA VAL A 120 12.95 13.60 -19.30
C VAL A 120 14.37 13.35 -19.77
N ASP A 121 14.85 12.10 -19.68
CA ASP A 121 16.19 11.73 -20.13
C ASP A 121 16.41 12.01 -21.62
N ALA A 122 15.42 11.72 -22.48
CA ALA A 122 15.51 11.99 -23.91
C ALA A 122 15.57 13.49 -24.22
N THR A 123 14.70 14.29 -23.58
CA THR A 123 14.71 15.76 -23.74
C THR A 123 16.00 16.37 -23.20
N MET A 124 16.52 15.89 -22.07
CA MET A 124 17.80 16.35 -21.52
C MET A 124 18.97 16.06 -22.46
N LYS A 125 19.01 14.87 -23.07
CA LYS A 125 20.06 14.53 -24.06
C LYS A 125 20.02 15.46 -25.28
N ASN A 126 18.82 15.80 -25.75
CA ASN A 126 18.60 16.59 -26.97
C ASN A 126 18.54 18.10 -26.74
N LEU A 127 18.69 18.59 -25.51
CA LEU A 127 18.58 20.01 -25.17
C LEU A 127 19.55 20.92 -25.96
N ASN A 128 20.69 20.37 -26.42
CA ASN A 128 21.68 21.10 -27.22
C ASN A 128 21.31 21.14 -28.73
N ASN A 129 20.42 20.24 -29.18
CA ASN A 129 20.05 20.06 -30.59
C ASN A 129 18.63 20.53 -30.92
N TYR A 130 17.78 20.75 -29.92
CA TYR A 130 16.39 21.20 -30.05
C TYR A 130 16.15 22.51 -29.29
N GLU A 131 15.43 23.44 -29.90
CA GLU A 131 14.98 24.69 -29.30
C GLU A 131 14.36 24.46 -27.91
N ALA A 132 14.68 25.32 -26.95
CA ALA A 132 14.14 25.39 -25.58
C ALA A 132 12.61 25.20 -25.48
N LYS A 133 11.87 25.36 -26.57
CA LYS A 133 10.44 25.04 -26.73
C LYS A 133 10.08 23.60 -26.35
N SER A 134 10.86 22.59 -26.74
CA SER A 134 10.53 21.18 -26.44
C SER A 134 10.55 20.90 -24.94
N PHE A 135 11.55 21.42 -24.25
CA PHE A 135 11.66 21.35 -22.80
C PHE A 135 10.61 22.23 -22.09
N ALA A 136 10.32 23.43 -22.63
CA ALA A 136 9.27 24.30 -22.11
C ALA A 136 7.87 23.69 -22.19
N ASN A 137 7.62 22.85 -23.21
CA ASN A 137 6.34 22.18 -23.45
C ASN A 137 6.19 20.83 -22.73
N MET A 138 7.25 20.32 -22.10
CA MET A 138 7.18 19.09 -21.31
C MET A 138 6.15 19.27 -20.19
N GLN A 139 5.10 18.44 -20.18
CA GLN A 139 4.12 18.44 -19.10
C GLN A 139 4.54 17.41 -18.06
N SER A 140 4.39 17.76 -16.79
CA SER A 140 4.51 16.77 -15.72
C SER A 140 3.48 15.67 -15.93
N ILE A 141 3.73 14.47 -15.40
CA ILE A 141 2.64 13.52 -15.28
C ILE A 141 1.67 14.10 -14.26
N VAL A 142 0.60 14.72 -14.74
CA VAL A 142 -0.58 14.94 -13.93
C VAL A 142 -1.25 13.57 -13.80
N GLN A 143 -0.82 12.81 -12.80
CA GLN A 143 -1.38 11.50 -12.45
C GLN A 143 -2.85 11.69 -12.07
N ARG A 144 -3.74 11.63 -13.05
CA ARG A 144 -5.20 11.67 -12.90
C ARG A 144 -5.81 10.43 -13.53
N ASP A 145 -5.30 9.25 -13.17
CA ASP A 145 -6.08 8.05 -13.41
C ASP A 145 -7.23 8.04 -12.40
N SER A 146 -8.37 8.55 -12.84
CA SER A 146 -9.65 8.51 -12.12
C SER A 146 -10.30 7.13 -12.16
N GLY A 147 -9.50 6.06 -12.10
CA GLY A 147 -10.00 4.71 -11.91
C GLY A 147 -10.69 4.64 -10.55
N ARG A 148 -11.96 4.23 -10.51
CA ARG A 148 -12.68 3.97 -9.26
C ARG A 148 -11.93 2.87 -8.51
N ILE A 149 -11.16 3.26 -7.51
CA ILE A 149 -10.52 2.32 -6.58
C ILE A 149 -11.64 1.74 -5.74
N LEU A 150 -12.13 0.54 -6.09
CA LEU A 150 -12.79 -0.31 -5.11
C LEU A 150 -11.68 -0.92 -4.26
N ILE A 151 -11.27 -0.23 -3.19
CA ILE A 151 -10.88 -0.99 -2.00
C ILE A 151 -12.23 -1.46 -1.47
N PRO A 152 -12.55 -2.77 -1.51
CA PRO A 152 -13.85 -3.25 -1.07
C PRO A 152 -14.09 -2.75 0.36
N GLU A 153 -15.29 -2.25 0.62
CA GLU A 153 -15.75 -1.98 2.00
C GLU A 153 -15.28 -3.13 2.89
N MET A 154 -14.52 -2.78 3.92
CA MET A 154 -14.09 -3.74 4.92
C MET A 154 -15.30 -4.03 5.80
N GLN A 155 -16.24 -4.83 5.28
CA GLN A 155 -17.32 -5.36 6.09
C GLN A 155 -16.71 -6.35 7.09
N LEU A 156 -16.25 -5.83 8.22
CA LEU A 156 -15.80 -6.57 9.40
C LEU A 156 -17.04 -7.17 10.12
N ARG A 157 -17.92 -7.83 9.38
CA ARG A 157 -19.23 -8.24 9.92
C ARG A 157 -19.15 -9.49 10.79
N ASP A 158 -18.01 -10.18 10.85
CA ASP A 158 -17.88 -11.38 11.67
C ASP A 158 -16.59 -11.40 12.47
N CYS A 159 -16.76 -11.73 13.75
CA CYS A 159 -15.74 -11.99 14.78
C CYS A 159 -14.90 -13.24 14.44
N CYS A 160 -14.27 -13.25 13.27
CA CYS A 160 -13.20 -14.17 12.96
C CYS A 160 -12.00 -13.77 13.84
N SER A 161 -11.37 -14.76 14.50
CA SER A 161 -10.28 -14.60 15.49
C SER A 161 -9.48 -13.31 15.34
N SER A 162 -9.31 -12.59 16.43
CA SER A 162 -8.56 -11.33 16.52
C SER A 162 -7.34 -11.22 15.61
N LEU A 163 -6.51 -12.26 15.53
CA LEU A 163 -5.32 -12.35 14.69
C LEU A 163 -5.59 -12.12 13.20
N ILE A 164 -6.60 -12.78 12.64
CA ILE A 164 -6.99 -12.64 11.23
C ILE A 164 -7.42 -11.20 10.94
N CYS A 165 -8.24 -10.63 11.82
CA CYS A 165 -8.69 -9.26 11.67
C CYS A 165 -7.52 -8.28 11.77
N THR A 166 -6.59 -8.46 12.71
CA THR A 166 -5.43 -7.57 12.85
C THR A 166 -4.49 -7.62 11.65
N ILE A 167 -4.20 -8.80 11.11
CA ILE A 167 -3.37 -8.93 9.90
C ILE A 167 -4.08 -8.31 8.69
N ARG A 168 -5.39 -8.55 8.52
CA ARG A 168 -6.18 -7.93 7.44
C ARG A 168 -6.14 -6.41 7.50
N VAL A 169 -6.35 -5.84 8.68
CA VAL A 169 -6.29 -4.38 8.87
C VAL A 169 -4.90 -3.84 8.52
N ALA A 170 -3.83 -4.51 8.94
CA ALA A 170 -2.47 -4.13 8.59
C ALA A 170 -2.24 -4.16 7.07
N MET A 171 -2.64 -5.24 6.39
CA MET A 171 -2.51 -5.38 4.93
C MET A 171 -3.31 -4.28 4.20
N SER A 172 -4.54 -4.01 4.63
CA SER A 172 -5.39 -2.97 4.06
C SER A 172 -4.80 -1.58 4.25
N LEU A 173 -4.29 -1.25 5.44
CA LEU A 173 -3.65 0.03 5.72
C LEU A 173 -2.42 0.24 4.82
N LEU A 174 -1.52 -0.75 4.74
CA LEU A 174 -0.34 -0.65 3.88
C LEU A 174 -0.73 -0.50 2.41
N SER A 175 -1.71 -1.28 1.94
CA SER A 175 -2.25 -1.19 0.58
C SER A 175 -2.80 0.20 0.29
N TYR A 176 -3.55 0.77 1.23
CA TYR A 176 -4.11 2.11 1.09
C TYR A 176 -3.04 3.20 1.03
N ILE A 177 -2.01 3.14 1.87
CA ILE A 177 -0.91 4.11 1.85
C ILE A 177 -0.15 3.99 0.51
N LEU A 178 0.15 2.77 0.05
CA LEU A 178 0.82 2.54 -1.22
C LEU A 178 0.03 3.09 -2.42
N LEU A 179 -1.28 2.82 -2.47
CA LEU A 179 -2.16 3.40 -3.50
C LEU A 179 -2.18 4.93 -3.42
N SER A 180 -2.21 5.48 -2.22
CA SER A 180 -2.23 6.93 -2.01
C SER A 180 -0.98 7.61 -2.56
N VAL A 181 0.18 6.95 -2.48
CA VAL A 181 1.46 7.45 -3.00
C VAL A 181 1.57 7.35 -4.53
N PHE A 182 0.97 6.32 -5.15
CA PHE A 182 1.16 6.02 -6.58
C PHE A 182 0.01 6.46 -7.50
N LEU A 183 -1.17 6.81 -6.97
CA LEU A 183 -2.37 7.03 -7.78
C LEU A 183 -3.07 8.38 -7.57
N TYR A 184 -2.56 9.29 -6.72
CA TYR A 184 -3.22 10.54 -6.33
C TYR A 184 -4.75 10.37 -6.15
N PRO A 185 -5.19 9.81 -5.02
CA PRO A 185 -6.60 9.51 -4.81
C PRO A 185 -7.46 10.77 -4.97
N THR A 186 -8.47 10.70 -5.84
CA THR A 186 -9.44 11.78 -6.06
C THR A 186 -10.17 12.14 -4.75
N LYS A 187 -10.77 13.35 -4.72
CA LYS A 187 -11.58 13.90 -3.59
C LYS A 187 -12.67 12.95 -3.04
N ASN A 188 -13.02 11.88 -3.75
CA ASN A 188 -14.11 10.97 -3.40
C ASN A 188 -13.66 9.72 -2.63
N TYR A 189 -12.37 9.57 -2.32
CA TYR A 189 -11.93 8.43 -1.52
C TYR A 189 -12.14 8.71 -0.02
N LYS A 190 -13.23 8.20 0.55
CA LYS A 190 -13.42 8.14 2.00
C LYS A 190 -12.66 6.93 2.53
N LEU A 191 -11.71 7.18 3.43
CA LEU A 191 -11.28 6.14 4.35
C LEU A 191 -12.50 5.89 5.25
N GLU A 192 -13.32 4.91 4.93
CA GLU A 192 -14.26 4.39 5.92
C GLU A 192 -13.43 4.00 7.14
N GLU A 193 -13.87 4.49 8.30
CA GLU A 193 -13.19 4.29 9.57
C GLU A 193 -12.73 2.84 9.65
N VAL A 194 -11.42 2.64 9.82
CA VAL A 194 -10.90 1.32 10.16
C VAL A 194 -11.52 0.99 11.51
N ASP A 195 -12.62 0.23 11.48
CA ASP A 195 -13.39 -0.12 12.66
C ASP A 195 -12.47 -0.66 13.75
N ARG A 196 -12.65 -0.16 14.98
CA ARG A 196 -11.83 -0.54 16.14
C ARG A 196 -11.77 -2.07 16.27
N ILE A 197 -10.56 -2.61 16.18
CA ILE A 197 -10.30 -4.03 16.36
C ILE A 197 -10.50 -4.42 17.83
N CYS A 198 -11.62 -5.08 18.14
CA CYS A 198 -11.94 -5.57 19.48
C CYS A 198 -11.19 -6.88 19.82
N CYS A 199 -9.94 -6.80 20.31
CA CYS A 199 -9.37 -7.93 21.07
C CYS A 199 -8.26 -7.55 22.06
N ASN A 200 -8.29 -8.14 23.27
CA ASN A 200 -7.49 -7.72 24.42
C ASN A 200 -6.27 -8.62 24.74
N SER A 201 -5.80 -9.49 23.83
CA SER A 201 -4.55 -10.25 24.06
C SER A 201 -3.28 -9.37 23.90
N SER A 202 -2.25 -9.65 24.70
CA SER A 202 -1.03 -8.82 24.89
C SER A 202 -0.19 -8.52 23.63
N PRO A 203 0.29 -9.49 22.83
CA PRO A 203 1.14 -9.21 21.66
C PRO A 203 0.36 -8.57 20.50
N THR A 204 -0.87 -9.05 20.28
CA THR A 204 -1.80 -8.53 19.27
C THR A 204 -2.22 -7.11 19.58
N LYS A 205 -2.25 -6.75 20.87
CA LYS A 205 -2.45 -5.38 21.32
C LYS A 205 -1.28 -4.50 20.87
N SER A 206 -0.03 -4.87 21.17
CA SER A 206 1.12 -4.06 20.73
C SER A 206 1.20 -3.87 19.21
N PHE A 207 0.87 -4.92 18.46
CA PHE A 207 0.83 -4.88 17.00
C PHE A 207 -0.29 -3.97 16.50
N ARG A 208 -1.51 -4.12 17.03
CA ARG A 208 -2.64 -3.23 16.72
C ARG A 208 -2.32 -1.79 17.07
N ASP A 209 -1.82 -1.52 18.27
CA ASP A 209 -1.53 -0.17 18.72
C ASP A 209 -0.50 0.49 17.76
N SER A 210 0.45 -0.29 17.23
CA SER A 210 1.39 0.19 16.19
C SER A 210 0.73 0.45 14.83
N ILE A 211 -0.26 -0.35 14.43
CA ILE A 211 -1.07 -0.10 13.23
C ILE A 211 -1.87 1.20 13.39
N ASP A 212 -2.51 1.40 14.53
CA ASP A 212 -3.31 2.59 14.85
C ASP A 212 -2.43 3.84 14.88
N GLU A 213 -1.22 3.74 15.44
CA GLU A 213 -0.22 4.80 15.42
C GLU A 213 0.23 5.14 13.99
N LEU A 214 0.53 4.13 13.15
CA LEU A 214 0.90 4.36 11.75
C LEU A 214 -0.25 5.05 10.97
N ALA A 215 -1.49 4.59 11.17
CA ALA A 215 -2.66 5.19 10.55
C ALA A 215 -2.85 6.65 10.98
N THR A 216 -2.74 6.91 12.29
CA THR A 216 -2.84 8.26 12.86
C THR A 216 -1.74 9.16 12.31
N GLU A 217 -0.50 8.68 12.24
CA GLU A 217 0.64 9.43 11.72
C GLU A 217 0.48 9.76 10.23
N PHE A 218 -0.02 8.80 9.44
CA PHE A 218 -0.35 9.02 8.03
C PHE A 218 -1.45 10.08 7.86
N GLN A 219 -2.57 9.95 8.59
CA GLN A 219 -3.67 10.91 8.54
C GLN A 219 -3.23 12.31 8.98
N ARG A 220 -2.51 12.41 10.10
CA ARG A 220 -1.98 13.66 10.64
C ARG A 220 -1.10 14.41 9.65
N LYS A 221 -0.33 13.68 8.84
CA LYS A 221 0.59 14.26 7.85
C LYS A 221 -0.06 14.62 6.53
N PHE A 222 -0.97 13.80 6.02
CA PHE A 222 -1.42 13.91 4.63
C PHE A 222 -2.91 14.22 4.44
N CYS A 223 -3.70 14.28 5.53
CA CYS A 223 -5.16 14.43 5.47
C CYS A 223 -5.73 15.62 6.29
N LYS A 224 -4.98 16.72 6.49
CA LYS A 224 -5.45 17.87 7.27
C LYS A 224 -6.57 18.66 6.56
N ASP A 225 -7.56 19.13 7.33
CA ASP A 225 -8.59 20.10 6.95
C ASP A 225 -9.48 19.74 5.73
N GLY A 226 -9.66 18.45 5.45
CA GLY A 226 -10.49 17.98 4.34
C GLY A 226 -9.87 18.20 2.94
N GLU A 227 -8.74 18.90 2.87
CA GLU A 227 -7.91 18.99 1.67
C GLU A 227 -6.89 17.85 1.67
N LYS A 228 -7.14 16.83 0.85
CA LYS A 228 -6.18 15.74 0.63
C LYS A 228 -4.99 16.32 -0.15
N TRP A 229 -3.81 16.28 0.46
CA TRP A 229 -2.60 16.79 -0.17
C TRP A 229 -2.22 15.92 -1.37
N MET A 230 -1.51 16.50 -2.33
CA MET A 230 -0.83 15.73 -3.37
C MET A 230 0.22 14.84 -2.69
N ILE A 231 -0.11 13.56 -2.44
CA ILE A 231 0.82 12.58 -1.87
C ILE A 231 1.66 12.02 -3.01
N GLY A 232 2.93 12.39 -3.05
CA GLY A 232 3.94 11.79 -3.91
C GLY A 232 5.14 11.33 -3.07
N PHE A 233 6.03 10.56 -3.68
CA PHE A 233 7.31 10.25 -3.07
C PHE A 233 8.34 11.35 -3.39
N PRO A 234 9.23 11.72 -2.43
CA PRO A 234 10.16 12.84 -2.58
C PRO A 234 11.05 12.77 -3.82
N GLU A 235 11.45 11.57 -4.26
CA GLU A 235 12.33 11.38 -5.41
C GLU A 235 11.73 11.94 -6.71
N TYR A 236 10.42 11.78 -6.91
CA TYR A 236 9.72 12.39 -8.05
C TYR A 236 9.56 13.90 -7.87
N GLU A 237 9.19 14.34 -6.67
CA GLU A 237 9.02 15.78 -6.39
C GLU A 237 10.32 16.58 -6.57
N GLU A 238 11.46 16.02 -6.16
CA GLU A 238 12.76 16.65 -6.33
C GLU A 238 13.15 16.78 -7.81
N MET A 239 12.86 15.75 -8.61
CA MET A 239 13.06 15.80 -10.06
C MET A 239 12.14 16.86 -10.70
N GLU A 240 10.86 16.88 -10.34
CA GLU A 240 9.91 17.88 -10.82
C GLU A 240 10.31 19.31 -10.44
N LYS A 241 10.73 19.52 -9.19
CA LYS A 241 11.23 20.84 -8.73
C LYS A 241 12.44 21.28 -9.54
N ALA A 242 13.39 20.38 -9.82
CA ALA A 242 14.53 20.69 -10.66
C ALA A 242 14.11 21.07 -12.09
N ILE A 243 13.21 20.31 -12.71
CA ILE A 243 12.67 20.61 -14.05
C ILE A 243 11.97 21.99 -14.07
N MET A 244 11.15 22.29 -13.07
CA MET A 244 10.41 23.55 -12.97
C MET A 244 11.35 24.75 -12.81
N GLN A 245 12.38 24.63 -11.97
CA GLN A 245 13.39 25.68 -11.81
C GLN A 245 14.10 26.00 -13.13
N VAL A 246 14.44 24.99 -13.94
CA VAL A 246 15.06 25.20 -15.25
C VAL A 246 14.07 25.82 -16.24
N LYS A 247 12.81 25.37 -16.26
CA LYS A 247 11.77 25.97 -17.11
C LYS A 247 11.54 27.45 -16.81
N GLU A 248 11.55 27.83 -15.53
CA GLU A 248 11.41 29.23 -15.14
C GLU A 248 12.59 30.10 -15.54
N LYS A 249 13.82 29.57 -15.46
CA LYS A 249 15.03 30.29 -15.90
C LYS A 249 15.02 30.53 -17.40
N LEU A 250 14.72 29.49 -18.20
CA LEU A 250 14.60 29.58 -19.66
C LEU A 250 13.54 30.61 -20.11
N LYS A 251 12.44 30.74 -19.38
CA LYS A 251 11.39 31.72 -19.68
C LYS A 251 11.81 33.17 -19.43
N ARG A 252 12.75 33.43 -18.52
CA ARG A 252 13.17 34.79 -18.13
C ARG A 252 14.19 35.41 -19.09
N GLY A 253 14.65 34.68 -20.11
CA GLY A 253 15.47 35.23 -21.19
C GLY A 253 16.84 35.77 -20.75
N TYR A 254 17.39 35.31 -19.62
CA TYR A 254 18.79 35.58 -19.30
C TYR A 254 19.66 34.83 -20.31
N GLY A 255 20.67 35.51 -20.87
CA GLY A 255 21.70 34.85 -21.67
C GLY A 255 22.34 33.78 -20.79
N GLU A 256 21.92 32.54 -20.99
CA GLU A 256 22.31 31.44 -20.12
C GLU A 256 23.80 31.17 -20.34
N ASP A 257 24.57 31.32 -19.26
CA ASP A 257 25.92 30.79 -19.19
C ASP A 257 25.84 29.29 -19.50
N GLU A 258 26.51 28.86 -20.56
CA GLU A 258 26.48 27.48 -21.05
C GLU A 258 26.88 26.49 -19.94
N GLU A 259 27.70 26.94 -18.98
CA GLU A 259 28.04 26.21 -17.77
C GLU A 259 26.86 26.05 -16.80
N GLU A 260 25.98 27.05 -16.66
CA GLU A 260 24.79 26.97 -15.80
C GLU A 260 23.74 26.00 -16.37
N ILE A 261 23.51 26.02 -17.70
CA ILE A 261 22.62 25.05 -18.38
C ILE A 261 23.15 23.63 -18.14
N LYS A 262 24.45 23.43 -18.34
CA LYS A 262 25.10 22.13 -18.15
C LYS A 262 24.94 21.63 -16.72
N LYS A 263 25.20 22.49 -15.72
CA LYS A 263 25.01 22.15 -14.31
C LYS A 263 23.56 21.77 -13.99
N ASN A 264 22.60 22.52 -14.51
CA ASN A 264 21.17 22.26 -14.32
C ASN A 264 20.74 20.92 -14.95
N LYS A 265 21.24 20.63 -16.15
CA LYS A 265 21.03 19.35 -16.84
C LYS A 265 21.60 18.18 -16.04
N ASP A 266 22.81 18.32 -15.51
CA ASP A 266 23.45 17.28 -14.70
C ASP A 266 22.65 16.98 -13.43
N VAL A 267 22.09 18.01 -12.78
CA VAL A 267 21.20 17.83 -11.61
C VAL A 267 19.94 17.07 -11.99
N ILE A 268 19.25 17.44 -13.09
CA ILE A 268 18.04 16.73 -13.53
C ILE A 268 18.38 15.27 -13.85
N VAL A 269 19.45 15.01 -14.60
CA VAL A 269 19.89 13.64 -14.95
C VAL A 269 20.24 12.83 -13.70
N GLN A 270 20.87 13.44 -12.69
CA GLN A 270 21.17 12.76 -11.43
C GLN A 270 19.89 12.37 -10.68
N LYS A 271 18.92 13.29 -10.58
CA LYS A 271 17.62 13.03 -9.92
C LYS A 271 16.79 12.00 -10.69
N SER A 272 16.79 12.08 -12.01
CA SER A 272 16.18 11.12 -12.94
C SER A 272 16.72 9.70 -12.69
N LYS A 273 18.05 9.53 -12.68
CA LYS A 273 18.70 8.24 -12.37
C LYS A 273 18.33 7.70 -10.98
N ALA A 274 18.29 8.56 -9.96
CA ALA A 274 17.92 8.15 -8.60
C ALA A 274 16.45 7.67 -8.54
N LEU A 275 15.54 8.39 -9.19
CA LEU A 275 14.15 8.00 -9.36
C LEU A 275 14.02 6.63 -10.03
N LYS A 276 14.70 6.43 -11.16
CA LYS A 276 14.70 5.14 -11.87
C LYS A 276 15.18 3.98 -11.00
N ALA A 277 16.31 4.15 -10.33
CA ALA A 277 16.86 3.11 -9.46
C ALA A 277 15.91 2.77 -8.29
N GLY A 278 15.18 3.76 -7.77
CA GLY A 278 14.13 3.53 -6.77
C GLY A 278 12.93 2.76 -7.34
N LEU A 279 12.46 3.12 -8.54
CA LEU A 279 11.33 2.46 -9.22
C LEU A 279 11.65 1.01 -9.57
N GLU A 280 12.87 0.71 -10.05
CA GLU A 280 13.29 -0.66 -10.36
C GLU A 280 13.28 -1.56 -9.12
N LYS A 281 13.77 -1.04 -7.97
CA LYS A 281 13.70 -1.76 -6.69
C LYS A 281 12.27 -1.98 -6.24
N PHE A 282 11.43 -0.95 -6.39
CA PHE A 282 10.01 -1.03 -6.04
C PHE A 282 9.28 -2.06 -6.91
N GLU A 283 9.43 -1.99 -8.23
CA GLU A 283 8.79 -2.92 -9.18
C GLU A 283 9.24 -4.37 -8.94
N SER A 284 10.53 -4.59 -8.66
CA SER A 284 11.03 -5.90 -8.24
C SER A 284 10.31 -6.41 -7.00
N GLN A 285 10.09 -5.56 -5.99
CA GLN A 285 9.31 -5.97 -4.82
C GLN A 285 7.83 -6.22 -5.14
N VAL A 286 7.19 -5.41 -5.98
CA VAL A 286 5.81 -5.64 -6.41
C VAL A 286 5.67 -7.01 -7.08
N ASN A 287 6.63 -7.40 -7.92
CA ASN A 287 6.69 -8.75 -8.50
C ASN A 287 6.80 -9.83 -7.42
N LEU A 288 7.70 -9.66 -6.44
CA LEU A 288 7.88 -10.63 -5.36
C LEU A 288 6.63 -10.81 -4.48
N VAL A 289 5.82 -9.77 -4.29
CA VAL A 289 4.54 -9.87 -3.58
C VAL A 289 3.51 -10.60 -4.44
N PHE A 290 3.39 -10.22 -5.72
CA PHE A 290 2.46 -10.85 -6.64
C PHE A 290 2.70 -12.36 -6.76
N GLU A 291 3.95 -12.78 -6.92
CA GLU A 291 4.33 -14.19 -6.98
C GLU A 291 4.03 -14.94 -5.67
N GLU A 292 4.24 -14.30 -4.51
CA GLU A 292 3.90 -14.91 -3.22
C GLU A 292 2.39 -15.15 -3.09
N VAL A 293 1.59 -14.19 -3.53
CA VAL A 293 0.13 -14.32 -3.52
C VAL A 293 -0.34 -15.42 -4.46
N LEU A 294 0.19 -15.47 -5.69
CA LEU A 294 -0.09 -16.54 -6.64
C LEU A 294 0.27 -17.91 -6.08
N LYS A 295 1.47 -18.05 -5.51
CA LYS A 295 1.91 -19.28 -4.86
C LYS A 295 0.98 -19.69 -3.73
N GLY A 296 0.54 -18.74 -2.91
CA GLY A 296 -0.39 -18.98 -1.82
C GLY A 296 -1.76 -19.48 -2.28
N ARG A 297 -2.34 -18.83 -3.31
CA ARG A 297 -3.59 -19.26 -3.93
C ARG A 297 -3.48 -20.66 -4.54
N ASN A 298 -2.42 -20.93 -5.30
CA ASN A 298 -2.19 -22.23 -5.92
C ASN A 298 -2.03 -23.33 -4.86
N LYS A 299 -1.30 -23.05 -3.78
CA LYS A 299 -1.14 -23.97 -2.65
C LYS A 299 -2.50 -24.30 -2.02
N LEU A 300 -3.37 -23.31 -1.80
CA LEU A 300 -4.69 -23.52 -1.22
C LEU A 300 -5.61 -24.32 -2.15
N LEU A 301 -5.64 -23.98 -3.44
CA LEU A 301 -6.42 -24.71 -4.46
C LEU A 301 -5.99 -26.17 -4.59
N HIS A 302 -4.68 -26.44 -4.58
CA HIS A 302 -4.14 -27.80 -4.63
C HIS A 302 -4.57 -28.66 -3.43
N MET A 303 -4.63 -28.06 -2.23
CA MET A 303 -5.14 -28.77 -1.05
C MET A 303 -6.63 -29.09 -1.17
N ILE A 304 -7.42 -28.19 -1.77
CA ILE A 304 -8.84 -28.41 -2.02
C ILE A 304 -9.07 -29.51 -3.05
N GLY A 305 -8.32 -29.50 -4.17
CA GLY A 305 -8.40 -30.56 -5.19
C GLY A 305 -8.15 -31.93 -4.59
N LYS A 306 -7.02 -32.08 -3.86
CA LYS A 306 -6.67 -33.33 -3.16
C LYS A 306 -7.73 -33.80 -2.17
N SER A 307 -8.33 -32.88 -1.41
CA SER A 307 -9.38 -33.23 -0.44
C SER A 307 -10.67 -33.72 -1.12
N ASN A 308 -10.93 -33.27 -2.33
CA ASN A 308 -12.14 -33.62 -3.09
C ASN A 308 -11.94 -34.80 -4.05
N GLY A 309 -10.76 -35.44 -4.02
CA GLY A 309 -10.44 -36.56 -4.92
C GLY A 309 -10.25 -36.14 -6.38
N ILE A 310 -9.90 -34.86 -6.62
CA ILE A 310 -9.58 -34.28 -7.94
C ILE A 310 -8.06 -34.08 -8.05
#